data_AF-A0A1F8UJ21-F1
#
_entry.id   AF-A0A1F8UJ21-F1
#
_cell.length_a   1.000
_cell.length_b   1.000
_cell.length_c   1.000
_cell.angle_alpha   90.00
_cell.angle_beta   90.00
_cell.angle_gamma   90.00
#
_symmetry.space_group_name_H-M   'P 1'
#
loop_
_entity.id
_entity.type
_entity.pdbx_description
1 polymer ?
#
loop_
_entity_poly.entity_id
_entity_poly.type
_entity_poly.pdbx_seq_one_letter_code
_entity_poly.pdbx_strand_id
1 'polypeptide(L)'
;MQLHGKEDFSATEQQKLQTWLEQSFTATTQVLGPYPFVTEIYLSRRTADEPVPWAYTQRMRQQQVFFQVDTQFALSDFQQDWTAAHEFSHLALPLLDREDLWFAEGFASYMQYQILQRQRQLAGSPAHWYQQKLQQLAPLLLASELPLVTQLKLWLQQRRYKAAYWGSALFFIEADQLLAQQGRSLPELIQQYQRQNRLTDQNLNQLIHSLDTLLDLAVFGPLLVKYQQQPSQKLWRQHPAYFASSVNTAN
;
A
#
# COMPACT_ATOMS: atom_id res chain seq x y z
N MET A 1 -3.62 -18.49 -4.87
CA MET A 1 -4.14 -17.64 -5.97
C MET A 1 -4.52 -18.52 -7.16
N GLN A 2 -5.39 -18.03 -8.05
CA GLN A 2 -5.74 -18.67 -9.32
C GLN A 2 -5.56 -17.64 -10.45
N LEU A 3 -4.99 -18.07 -11.59
CA LEU A 3 -4.70 -17.20 -12.74
C LEU A 3 -5.69 -17.45 -13.88
N HIS A 4 -6.26 -16.38 -14.43
CA HIS A 4 -7.22 -16.35 -15.54
C HIS A 4 -6.70 -15.45 -16.68
N GLY A 5 -7.17 -15.67 -17.92
CA GLY A 5 -6.76 -14.89 -19.09
C GLY A 5 -5.36 -15.24 -19.61
N LYS A 6 -4.86 -16.44 -19.29
CA LYS A 6 -3.52 -16.89 -19.73
C LYS A 6 -3.49 -17.26 -21.20
N GLU A 7 -4.63 -17.67 -21.74
CA GLU A 7 -4.85 -18.07 -23.13
C GLU A 7 -4.50 -16.98 -24.15
N ASP A 8 -4.50 -15.71 -23.73
CA ASP A 8 -4.13 -14.55 -24.56
C ASP A 8 -2.60 -14.36 -24.71
N PHE A 9 -1.80 -15.22 -24.08
CA PHE A 9 -0.34 -15.13 -24.03
C PHE A 9 0.32 -16.40 -24.56
N SER A 10 1.50 -16.25 -25.17
CA SER A 10 2.34 -17.40 -25.56
C SER A 10 2.85 -18.16 -24.33
N ALA A 11 3.25 -19.42 -24.49
CA ALA A 11 3.74 -20.25 -23.37
C ALA A 11 4.90 -19.59 -22.58
N THR A 12 5.83 -18.95 -23.28
CA THR A 12 6.96 -18.22 -22.66
C THR A 12 6.48 -17.02 -21.84
N GLU A 13 5.50 -16.28 -22.34
CA GLU A 13 4.90 -15.14 -21.64
C GLU A 13 4.10 -15.60 -20.42
N GLN A 14 3.32 -16.67 -20.56
CA GLN A 14 2.59 -17.27 -19.43
C GLN A 14 3.54 -17.67 -18.30
N GLN A 15 4.65 -18.35 -18.61
CA GLN A 15 5.64 -18.74 -17.62
C GLN A 15 6.26 -17.51 -16.93
N LYS A 16 6.60 -16.47 -17.70
CA LYS A 16 7.13 -15.20 -17.16
C LYS A 16 6.15 -14.54 -16.20
N LEU A 17 4.90 -14.34 -16.63
CA LEU A 17 3.86 -13.68 -15.84
C LEU A 17 3.51 -14.49 -14.59
N GLN A 18 3.40 -15.82 -14.71
CA GLN A 18 3.17 -16.71 -13.58
C GLN A 18 4.31 -16.62 -12.56
N THR A 19 5.56 -16.65 -13.01
CA THR A 19 6.74 -16.52 -12.12
C THR A 19 6.71 -15.21 -11.35
N TRP A 20 6.46 -14.09 -12.04
CA TRP A 20 6.36 -12.76 -11.42
C TRP A 20 5.23 -12.68 -10.38
N LEU A 21 4.03 -13.14 -10.71
CA LEU A 21 2.87 -13.08 -9.82
C LEU A 21 3.04 -14.01 -8.62
N GLU A 22 3.59 -15.21 -8.80
CA GLU A 22 3.89 -16.15 -7.72
C GLU A 22 4.90 -15.56 -6.73
N GLN A 23 5.97 -14.95 -7.24
CA GLN A 23 6.99 -14.31 -6.41
C GLN A 23 6.40 -13.14 -5.62
N SER A 24 5.62 -12.28 -6.28
CA SER A 24 4.97 -11.14 -5.64
C SER A 24 3.95 -11.58 -4.59
N PHE A 25 3.06 -12.51 -4.93
CA PHE A 25 2.05 -13.04 -4.01
C PHE A 25 2.68 -13.74 -2.80
N THR A 26 3.72 -14.54 -3.03
CA THR A 26 4.46 -15.23 -1.96
C THR A 26 5.11 -14.23 -1.02
N ALA A 27 5.80 -13.21 -1.55
CA ALA A 27 6.43 -12.20 -0.71
C ALA A 27 5.41 -11.39 0.08
N THR A 28 4.29 -11.00 -0.54
CA THR A 28 3.22 -10.30 0.16
C THR A 28 2.66 -11.15 1.30
N THR A 29 2.36 -12.42 1.08
CA THR A 29 1.82 -13.31 2.13
C THR A 29 2.85 -13.69 3.20
N GLN A 30 4.15 -13.63 2.90
CA GLN A 30 5.20 -13.73 3.92
C GLN A 30 5.30 -12.48 4.80
N VAL A 31 5.05 -11.29 4.25
CA VAL A 31 5.11 -10.03 4.99
C VAL A 31 3.82 -9.77 5.77
N LEU A 32 2.67 -9.92 5.10
CA LEU A 32 1.35 -9.55 5.63
C LEU A 32 0.56 -10.73 6.18
N GLY A 33 1.02 -11.96 5.97
CA GLY A 33 0.32 -13.19 6.39
C GLY A 33 -0.48 -13.83 5.26
N PRO A 34 -0.81 -15.13 5.38
CA PRO A 34 -1.57 -15.83 4.37
C PRO A 34 -2.99 -15.26 4.29
N TYR A 35 -3.50 -15.07 3.08
CA TYR A 35 -4.88 -14.66 2.88
C TYR A 35 -5.84 -15.80 3.23
N PRO A 36 -6.91 -15.54 4.01
CA PRO A 36 -7.89 -16.55 4.39
C PRO A 36 -8.90 -16.87 3.27
N PHE A 37 -8.52 -16.65 2.00
CA PHE A 37 -9.37 -16.80 0.82
C PHE A 37 -8.52 -17.07 -0.42
N VAL A 38 -9.17 -17.53 -1.50
CA VAL A 38 -8.56 -17.61 -2.81
C VAL A 38 -8.53 -16.23 -3.46
N THR A 39 -7.35 -15.83 -3.93
CA THR A 39 -7.17 -14.63 -4.76
C THR A 39 -7.28 -15.01 -6.23
N GLU A 40 -8.24 -14.42 -6.93
CA GLU A 40 -8.45 -14.58 -8.37
C GLU A 40 -7.69 -13.48 -9.11
N ILE A 41 -6.80 -13.84 -10.04
CA ILE A 41 -5.99 -12.88 -10.78
C ILE A 41 -6.32 -12.98 -12.26
N TYR A 42 -6.68 -11.85 -12.87
CA TYR A 42 -7.03 -11.75 -14.28
C TYR A 42 -5.97 -10.96 -15.02
N LEU A 43 -5.44 -11.55 -16.09
CA LEU A 43 -4.45 -10.93 -16.96
C LEU A 43 -5.09 -10.49 -18.28
N SER A 44 -4.64 -9.35 -18.79
CA SER A 44 -4.97 -8.88 -20.13
C SER A 44 -3.80 -8.12 -20.73
N ARG A 45 -3.67 -8.15 -22.06
CA ARG A 45 -2.55 -7.48 -22.76
C ARG A 45 -2.83 -5.99 -22.95
N ARG A 46 -1.80 -5.17 -22.74
CA ARG A 46 -1.80 -3.75 -23.10
C ARG A 46 -0.38 -3.29 -23.40
N THR A 47 -0.14 -2.80 -24.61
CA THR A 47 1.15 -2.18 -24.96
C THR A 47 1.27 -0.81 -24.29
N ALA A 48 2.41 -0.54 -23.66
CA ALA A 48 2.70 0.68 -22.92
C ALA A 48 4.21 0.88 -22.69
N ASP A 49 4.58 1.98 -22.03
CA ASP A 49 5.98 2.29 -21.69
C ASP A 49 6.41 1.76 -20.30
N GLU A 50 5.63 0.87 -19.71
CA GLU A 50 5.90 0.22 -18.42
C GLU A 50 5.33 -1.21 -18.40
N PRO A 51 5.88 -2.15 -17.59
CA PRO A 51 5.46 -3.56 -17.61
C PRO A 51 4.00 -3.78 -17.19
N VAL A 52 3.48 -2.93 -16.30
CA VAL A 52 2.12 -3.02 -15.74
C VAL A 52 1.43 -1.64 -15.81
N PRO A 53 0.93 -1.22 -16.99
CA PRO A 53 0.33 0.10 -17.17
C PRO A 53 -0.95 0.36 -16.38
N TRP A 54 -1.62 -0.71 -15.91
CA TRP A 54 -2.83 -0.58 -15.12
C TRP A 54 -3.09 -1.84 -14.30
N ALA A 55 -3.53 -1.65 -13.07
CA ALA A 55 -4.08 -2.71 -12.26
C ALA A 55 -5.15 -2.15 -11.32
N TYR A 56 -5.99 -3.03 -10.80
CA TYR A 56 -6.96 -2.69 -9.75
C TYR A 56 -7.49 -3.94 -9.05
N THR A 57 -7.99 -3.75 -7.83
CA THR A 57 -8.74 -4.78 -7.11
C THR A 57 -10.25 -4.66 -7.29
N GLN A 58 -10.95 -5.80 -7.34
CA GLN A 58 -12.41 -5.88 -7.25
C GLN A 58 -12.78 -6.91 -6.19
N ARG A 59 -13.50 -6.48 -5.15
CA ARG A 59 -13.67 -7.27 -3.91
C ARG A 59 -15.15 -7.48 -3.56
N MET A 60 -15.94 -7.91 -4.54
CA MET A 60 -17.36 -8.23 -4.36
C MET A 60 -17.52 -9.66 -3.81
N ARG A 61 -17.88 -10.63 -4.66
CA ARG A 61 -18.06 -12.05 -4.25
C ARG A 61 -16.75 -12.82 -4.13
N GLN A 62 -15.72 -12.38 -4.85
CA GLN A 62 -14.38 -12.96 -4.88
C GLN A 62 -13.35 -11.87 -4.60
N GLN A 63 -12.16 -12.27 -4.17
CA GLN A 63 -11.03 -11.35 -3.96
C GLN A 63 -10.22 -11.31 -5.25
N GLN A 64 -10.55 -10.37 -6.13
CA GLN A 64 -10.05 -10.32 -7.49
C GLN A 64 -9.02 -9.20 -7.68
N VAL A 65 -7.99 -9.47 -8.48
CA VAL A 65 -7.01 -8.48 -8.95
C VAL A 65 -6.90 -8.56 -10.45
N PHE A 66 -6.96 -7.42 -11.13
CA PHE A 66 -6.85 -7.32 -12.57
C PHE A 66 -5.53 -6.64 -12.92
N PHE A 67 -4.77 -7.23 -13.83
CA PHE A 67 -3.53 -6.66 -14.35
C PHE A 67 -3.62 -6.52 -15.88
N GLN A 68 -3.33 -5.32 -16.36
CA GLN A 68 -3.00 -5.06 -17.76
C GLN A 68 -1.49 -5.04 -17.87
N VAL A 69 -0.93 -5.88 -18.74
CA VAL A 69 0.53 -6.08 -18.83
C VAL A 69 1.06 -5.89 -20.25
N ASP A 70 2.26 -5.32 -20.33
CA ASP A 70 3.06 -5.31 -21.55
C ASP A 70 4.16 -6.38 -21.46
N THR A 71 3.96 -7.49 -22.16
CA THR A 71 4.89 -8.61 -22.13
C THR A 71 6.16 -8.39 -22.95
N GLN A 72 6.35 -7.24 -23.61
CA GLN A 72 7.62 -6.91 -24.27
C GLN A 72 8.74 -6.66 -23.25
N PHE A 73 8.39 -6.26 -22.02
CA PHE A 73 9.33 -6.07 -20.91
C PHE A 73 9.91 -7.38 -20.39
N ALA A 74 11.14 -7.33 -19.87
CA ALA A 74 11.82 -8.49 -19.29
C ALA A 74 11.21 -8.86 -17.93
N LEU A 75 11.42 -10.10 -17.48
CA LEU A 75 10.95 -10.54 -16.16
C LEU A 75 11.45 -9.64 -15.01
N SER A 76 12.69 -9.14 -15.11
CA SER A 76 13.27 -8.22 -14.13
C SER A 76 12.49 -6.92 -14.00
N ASP A 77 11.93 -6.40 -15.10
CA ASP A 77 11.16 -5.16 -15.08
C ASP A 77 9.85 -5.37 -14.30
N PHE A 78 9.19 -6.51 -14.50
CA PHE A 78 8.03 -6.91 -13.71
C PHE A 78 8.38 -7.14 -12.23
N GLN A 79 9.50 -7.78 -11.92
CA GLN A 79 9.94 -8.05 -10.55
C GLN A 79 10.26 -6.78 -9.75
N GLN A 80 10.73 -5.73 -10.43
CA GLN A 80 11.05 -4.43 -9.82
C GLN A 80 9.85 -3.49 -9.80
N ASP A 81 8.80 -3.81 -10.57
CA ASP A 81 7.56 -3.05 -10.59
C ASP A 81 6.80 -3.16 -9.26
N TRP A 82 6.25 -2.04 -8.81
CA TRP A 82 5.57 -1.92 -7.51
C TRP A 82 4.12 -2.41 -7.55
N THR A 83 3.51 -2.52 -8.74
CA THR A 83 2.06 -2.63 -8.90
C THR A 83 1.53 -3.92 -8.28
N ALA A 84 2.16 -5.08 -8.51
CA ALA A 84 1.70 -6.33 -7.90
C ALA A 84 1.80 -6.30 -6.36
N ALA A 85 2.89 -5.75 -5.82
CA ALA A 85 3.05 -5.60 -4.37
C ALA A 85 1.97 -4.70 -3.77
N HIS A 86 1.61 -3.62 -4.46
CA HIS A 86 0.56 -2.68 -4.06
C HIS A 86 -0.84 -3.32 -4.12
N GLU A 87 -1.23 -3.88 -5.26
CA GLU A 87 -2.55 -4.48 -5.44
C GLU A 87 -2.78 -5.64 -4.49
N PHE A 88 -1.77 -6.50 -4.28
CA PHE A 88 -1.91 -7.58 -3.31
C PHE A 88 -2.03 -7.04 -1.89
N SER A 89 -1.37 -5.94 -1.53
CA SER A 89 -1.50 -5.34 -0.20
C SER A 89 -2.93 -4.93 0.11
N HIS A 90 -3.70 -4.43 -0.85
CA HIS A 90 -5.12 -4.12 -0.63
C HIS A 90 -5.94 -5.30 -0.11
N LEU A 91 -5.59 -6.54 -0.53
CA LEU A 91 -6.32 -7.73 -0.10
C LEU A 91 -6.14 -8.02 1.39
N ALA A 92 -5.07 -7.50 2.01
CA ALA A 92 -4.82 -7.70 3.43
C ALA A 92 -5.74 -6.92 4.37
N LEU A 93 -6.45 -5.92 3.84
CA LEU A 93 -7.47 -5.17 4.54
C LEU A 93 -8.86 -5.53 4.00
N PRO A 94 -9.93 -5.32 4.79
CA PRO A 94 -11.29 -5.44 4.29
C PRO A 94 -11.55 -4.45 3.13
N LEU A 95 -12.62 -4.68 2.38
CA LEU A 95 -13.10 -3.69 1.43
C LEU A 95 -13.65 -2.51 2.24
N LEU A 96 -12.98 -1.36 2.13
CA LEU A 96 -13.39 -0.13 2.81
C LEU A 96 -14.33 0.68 1.93
N ASP A 97 -15.15 1.51 2.57
CA ASP A 97 -16.06 2.42 1.89
C ASP A 97 -15.31 3.44 1.04
N ARG A 98 -16.01 4.01 0.05
CA ARG A 98 -15.44 5.00 -0.87
C ARG A 98 -14.79 6.19 -0.14
N GLU A 99 -15.34 6.56 1.00
CA GLU A 99 -14.81 7.65 1.82
C GLU A 99 -13.52 7.31 2.55
N ASP A 100 -13.19 6.03 2.71
CA ASP A 100 -12.01 5.52 3.40
C ASP A 100 -10.98 4.92 2.44
N LEU A 101 -11.14 5.11 1.13
CA LEU A 101 -10.17 4.70 0.12
C LEU A 101 -8.76 5.22 0.40
N TRP A 102 -8.63 6.44 0.92
CA TRP A 102 -7.33 7.01 1.31
C TRP A 102 -6.56 6.06 2.25
N PHE A 103 -7.24 5.39 3.18
CA PHE A 103 -6.60 4.47 4.13
C PHE A 103 -6.08 3.22 3.41
N ALA A 104 -6.90 2.61 2.55
CA ALA A 104 -6.50 1.43 1.77
C ALA A 104 -5.33 1.74 0.81
N GLU A 105 -5.37 2.89 0.16
CA GLU A 105 -4.33 3.39 -0.75
C GLU A 105 -3.04 3.72 0.00
N GLY A 106 -3.15 4.34 1.17
CA GLY A 106 -1.99 4.59 2.04
C GLY A 106 -1.33 3.30 2.50
N PHE A 107 -2.13 2.28 2.85
CA PHE A 107 -1.62 1.00 3.29
C PHE A 107 -0.83 0.31 2.18
N ALA A 108 -1.41 0.21 0.98
CA ALA A 108 -0.75 -0.39 -0.17
C ALA A 108 0.51 0.39 -0.59
N SER A 109 0.45 1.72 -0.57
CA SER A 109 1.60 2.59 -0.87
C SER A 109 2.75 2.46 0.13
N TYR A 110 2.44 2.25 1.40
CA TYR A 110 3.45 1.94 2.40
C TYR A 110 4.00 0.52 2.19
N MET A 111 3.13 -0.49 2.09
CA MET A 111 3.55 -1.89 2.05
C MET A 111 4.33 -2.28 0.79
N GLN A 112 4.11 -1.61 -0.35
CA GLN A 112 4.75 -1.99 -1.61
C GLN A 112 6.29 -2.10 -1.51
N TYR A 113 6.94 -1.18 -0.78
CA TYR A 113 8.41 -1.21 -0.64
C TYR A 113 8.88 -2.25 0.38
N GLN A 114 8.12 -2.51 1.45
CA GLN A 114 8.43 -3.60 2.38
C GLN A 114 8.41 -4.95 1.64
N ILE A 115 7.43 -5.14 0.75
CA ILE A 115 7.26 -6.36 -0.04
C ILE A 115 8.37 -6.49 -1.10
N LEU A 116 8.69 -5.42 -1.84
CA LEU A 116 9.80 -5.43 -2.79
C LEU A 116 11.15 -5.67 -2.10
N GLN A 117 11.34 -5.15 -0.89
CA GLN A 117 12.52 -5.45 -0.08
C GLN A 117 12.58 -6.92 0.30
N ARG A 118 11.44 -7.52 0.71
CA ARG A 118 11.36 -8.97 0.99
C ARG A 118 11.73 -9.81 -0.23
N GLN A 119 11.37 -9.37 -1.43
CA GLN A 119 11.74 -10.02 -2.70
C GLN A 119 13.19 -9.77 -3.12
N ARG A 120 13.92 -8.90 -2.43
CA ARG A 120 15.26 -8.40 -2.83
C ARG A 120 15.25 -7.70 -4.21
N GLN A 121 14.12 -7.08 -4.56
CA GLN A 121 13.94 -6.33 -5.80
C GLN A 121 13.93 -4.81 -5.58
N LEU A 122 13.96 -4.37 -4.32
CA LEU A 122 14.11 -2.95 -3.98
C LEU A 122 15.59 -2.56 -3.92
N ALA A 123 16.01 -1.62 -4.77
CA ALA A 123 17.30 -0.97 -4.61
C ALA A 123 17.25 0.02 -3.43
N GLY A 124 18.10 -0.16 -2.42
CA GLY A 124 18.09 0.66 -1.21
C GLY A 124 17.09 0.18 -0.15
N SER A 125 16.62 1.08 0.70
CA SER A 125 15.68 0.74 1.79
C SER A 125 14.29 1.34 1.54
N PRO A 126 13.22 0.75 2.10
CA PRO A 126 11.88 1.34 2.08
C PRO A 126 11.86 2.77 2.61
N ALA A 127 12.56 3.03 3.72
CA ALA A 127 12.70 4.36 4.31
C ALA A 127 13.28 5.40 3.33
N HIS A 128 14.31 5.02 2.55
CA HIS A 128 14.89 5.89 1.52
C HIS A 128 13.84 6.29 0.47
N TRP A 129 13.09 5.33 -0.05
CA TRP A 129 12.07 5.61 -1.06
C TRP A 129 10.89 6.41 -0.51
N TYR A 130 10.42 6.11 0.71
CA TYR A 130 9.39 6.94 1.35
C TYR A 130 9.84 8.39 1.47
N GLN A 131 11.08 8.62 1.92
CA GLN A 131 11.64 9.97 2.04
C GLN A 131 11.63 10.70 0.68
N GLN A 132 12.09 10.04 -0.38
CA GLN A 132 12.10 10.65 -1.72
C GLN A 132 10.69 11.02 -2.20
N LYS A 133 9.71 10.12 -2.03
CA LYS A 133 8.31 10.39 -2.44
C LYS A 133 7.68 11.50 -1.62
N LEU A 134 7.93 11.52 -0.31
CA LEU A 134 7.40 12.55 0.59
C LEU A 134 8.05 13.91 0.35
N GLN A 135 9.34 13.97 0.01
CA GLN A 135 10.00 15.23 -0.39
C GLN A 135 9.37 15.84 -1.64
N GLN A 136 9.06 15.02 -2.65
CA GLN A 136 8.35 15.49 -3.86
C GLN A 136 6.93 15.99 -3.53
N LEU A 137 6.29 15.40 -2.52
CA LEU A 137 4.95 15.76 -2.07
C LEU A 137 4.92 16.97 -1.11
N ALA A 138 6.02 17.25 -0.42
CA ALA A 138 6.10 18.24 0.66
C ALA A 138 5.54 19.63 0.33
N PRO A 139 5.78 20.22 -0.86
CA PRO A 139 5.19 21.52 -1.20
C PRO A 139 3.66 21.50 -1.19
N LEU A 140 3.03 20.40 -1.62
CA LEU A 140 1.57 20.26 -1.63
C LEU A 140 1.01 20.07 -0.21
N LEU A 141 1.74 19.37 0.66
CA LEU A 141 1.34 19.20 2.06
C LEU A 141 1.40 20.52 2.82
N LEU A 142 2.46 21.32 2.59
CA LEU A 142 2.67 22.63 3.20
C LEU A 142 1.67 23.69 2.71
N ALA A 143 1.16 23.56 1.48
CA ALA A 143 0.22 24.50 0.89
C ALA A 143 -1.24 24.30 1.37
N SER A 144 -1.54 23.23 2.11
CA SER A 144 -2.91 22.91 2.54
C SER A 144 -3.13 23.12 4.03
N GLU A 145 -4.16 23.92 4.36
CA GLU A 145 -4.64 24.14 5.72
C GLU A 145 -5.81 23.22 6.11
N LEU A 146 -6.32 22.43 5.17
CA LEU A 146 -7.38 21.46 5.43
C LEU A 146 -6.84 20.31 6.28
N PRO A 147 -7.69 19.64 7.08
CA PRO A 147 -7.31 18.38 7.71
C PRO A 147 -6.79 17.40 6.67
N LEU A 148 -5.70 16.67 6.98
CA LEU A 148 -5.01 15.87 5.96
C LEU A 148 -5.94 14.86 5.29
N VAL A 149 -6.76 14.13 6.05
CA VAL A 149 -7.73 13.18 5.47
C VAL A 149 -8.70 13.88 4.50
N THR A 150 -9.18 15.09 4.83
CA THR A 150 -10.01 15.89 3.92
C THR A 150 -9.26 16.23 2.64
N GLN A 151 -8.00 16.65 2.74
CA GLN A 151 -7.16 16.96 1.58
C GLN A 151 -6.89 15.73 0.69
N LEU A 152 -6.67 14.56 1.30
CA LEU A 152 -6.45 13.30 0.58
C LEU A 152 -7.69 12.88 -0.21
N LYS A 153 -8.88 12.97 0.40
CA LYS A 153 -10.17 12.71 -0.28
C LYS A 153 -10.36 13.63 -1.49
N LEU A 154 -10.02 14.92 -1.37
CA LEU A 154 -10.07 15.87 -2.50
C LEU A 154 -9.08 15.49 -3.60
N TRP A 155 -7.85 15.09 -3.27
CA TRP A 155 -6.88 14.66 -4.28
C TRP A 155 -7.31 13.39 -5.01
N LEU A 156 -7.94 12.42 -4.32
CA LEU A 156 -8.54 11.25 -4.98
C LEU A 156 -9.65 11.67 -5.97
N GLN A 157 -10.56 12.56 -5.56
CA GLN A 157 -11.62 13.06 -6.44
C GLN A 157 -11.07 13.81 -7.66
N GLN A 158 -9.99 14.56 -7.48
CA GLN A 158 -9.28 15.27 -8.54
C GLN A 158 -8.34 14.37 -9.38
N ARG A 159 -8.32 13.05 -9.13
CA ARG A 159 -7.43 12.08 -9.78
C ARG A 159 -5.94 12.40 -9.61
N ARG A 160 -5.57 13.10 -8.54
CA ARG A 160 -4.18 13.36 -8.14
C ARG A 160 -3.63 12.18 -7.35
N TYR A 161 -3.72 10.98 -7.93
CA TYR A 161 -3.50 9.71 -7.23
C TYR A 161 -2.14 9.65 -6.53
N LYS A 162 -1.04 10.00 -7.22
CA LYS A 162 0.31 10.02 -6.60
C LYS A 162 0.36 10.85 -5.32
N ALA A 163 -0.30 12.02 -5.30
CA ALA A 163 -0.34 12.87 -4.10
C ALA A 163 -1.18 12.26 -2.99
N ALA A 164 -2.35 11.69 -3.32
CA ALA A 164 -3.19 11.01 -2.36
C ALA A 164 -2.53 9.75 -1.78
N TYR A 165 -1.84 8.95 -2.59
CA TYR A 165 -1.21 7.69 -2.22
C TYR A 165 -0.08 7.92 -1.22
N TRP A 166 0.90 8.75 -1.61
CA TRP A 166 2.03 9.07 -0.75
C TRP A 166 1.64 9.93 0.45
N GLY A 167 0.62 10.78 0.32
CA GLY A 167 0.10 11.55 1.45
C GLY A 167 -0.62 10.64 2.47
N SER A 168 -1.31 9.61 2.01
CA SER A 168 -1.95 8.61 2.87
C SER A 168 -0.93 7.69 3.54
N ALA A 169 0.19 7.39 2.88
CA ALA A 169 1.28 6.59 3.44
C ALA A 169 1.90 7.20 4.71
N LEU A 170 1.81 8.52 4.91
CA LEU A 170 2.24 9.19 6.15
C LEU A 170 1.63 8.53 7.40
N PHE A 171 0.34 8.20 7.33
CA PHE A 171 -0.36 7.55 8.44
C PHE A 171 0.33 6.25 8.86
N PHE A 172 0.70 5.41 7.89
CA PHE A 172 1.31 4.10 8.15
C PHE A 172 2.78 4.20 8.53
N ILE A 173 3.50 5.19 8.02
CA ILE A 173 4.87 5.48 8.45
C ILE A 173 4.87 5.88 9.93
N GLU A 174 3.97 6.78 10.33
CA GLU A 174 3.84 7.18 11.73
C GLU A 174 3.35 6.03 12.62
N ALA A 175 2.35 5.26 12.17
CA ALA A 175 1.85 4.10 12.89
C ALA A 175 2.96 3.07 13.15
N ASP A 176 3.72 2.69 12.13
CA ASP A 176 4.81 1.71 12.26
C ASP A 176 5.93 2.22 13.17
N GLN A 177 6.22 3.53 13.17
CA GLN A 177 7.17 4.12 14.13
C GLN A 177 6.67 4.08 15.57
N LEU A 178 5.37 4.35 15.81
CA LEU A 178 4.77 4.20 17.13
C LEU A 178 4.80 2.75 17.61
N LEU A 179 4.57 1.78 16.70
CA LEU A 179 4.68 0.35 17.00
C LEU A 179 6.13 -0.05 17.33
N ALA A 180 7.10 0.46 16.57
CA ALA A 180 8.51 0.16 16.78
C ALA A 180 9.00 0.61 18.17
N GLN A 181 8.48 1.72 18.70
CA GLN A 181 8.76 2.17 20.07
C GLN A 181 8.26 1.18 21.14
N GLN A 182 7.29 0.34 20.79
CA GLN A 182 6.76 -0.74 21.64
C GLN A 182 7.37 -2.11 21.30
N GLY A 183 8.42 -2.15 20.45
CA GLY A 183 9.04 -3.40 19.99
C GLY A 183 8.15 -4.24 19.08
N ARG A 184 7.20 -3.60 18.37
CA ARG A 184 6.25 -4.25 17.45
C ARG A 184 6.43 -3.69 16.05
N SER A 185 5.89 -4.39 15.05
CA SER A 185 5.87 -3.90 13.66
C SER A 185 4.47 -3.99 13.05
N LEU A 186 4.17 -3.09 12.12
CA LEU A 186 2.90 -3.12 11.39
C LEU A 186 2.72 -4.44 10.61
N PRO A 187 3.71 -4.99 9.89
CA PRO A 187 3.54 -6.27 9.19
C PRO A 187 3.15 -7.44 10.11
N GLU A 188 3.77 -7.55 11.29
CA GLU A 188 3.43 -8.59 12.27
C GLU A 188 2.02 -8.43 12.83
N LEU A 189 1.59 -7.18 13.09
CA LEU A 189 0.22 -6.90 13.51
C LEU A 189 -0.79 -7.30 12.42
N ILE A 190 -0.51 -6.97 11.15
CA ILE A 190 -1.37 -7.36 10.04
C ILE A 190 -1.42 -8.88 9.87
N GLN A 191 -0.32 -9.60 10.09
CA GLN A 191 -0.32 -11.08 10.11
C GLN A 191 -1.29 -11.65 11.15
N GLN A 192 -1.35 -11.04 12.33
CA GLN A 192 -2.30 -11.46 13.38
C GLN A 192 -3.73 -11.09 12.99
N TYR A 193 -3.93 -9.88 12.47
CA TYR A 193 -5.22 -9.39 11.98
C TYR A 193 -5.84 -10.30 10.91
N GLN A 194 -5.03 -10.75 9.95
CA GLN A 194 -5.45 -11.68 8.88
C GLN A 194 -6.09 -12.96 9.41
N ARG A 195 -5.57 -13.49 10.52
CA ARG A 195 -6.02 -14.74 11.11
C ARG A 195 -7.30 -14.57 11.92
N GLN A 196 -7.52 -13.39 12.51
CA GLN A 196 -8.53 -13.19 13.54
C GLN A 196 -9.73 -12.35 13.06
N ASN A 197 -9.49 -11.29 12.29
CA ASN A 197 -10.50 -10.24 12.06
C ASN A 197 -10.75 -9.95 10.57
N ARG A 198 -9.84 -10.36 9.67
CA ARG A 198 -9.94 -10.02 8.23
C ARG A 198 -11.26 -10.42 7.58
N LEU A 199 -11.87 -11.53 8.01
CA LEU A 199 -13.14 -11.99 7.43
C LEU A 199 -14.38 -11.39 8.10
N THR A 200 -14.23 -10.73 9.25
CA THR A 200 -15.34 -10.20 10.05
C THR A 200 -15.51 -8.70 9.92
N ASP A 201 -14.41 -7.96 9.80
CA ASP A 201 -14.46 -6.50 9.71
C ASP A 201 -14.90 -6.04 8.32
N GLN A 202 -15.73 -5.00 8.29
CA GLN A 202 -16.42 -4.53 7.09
C GLN A 202 -16.17 -3.06 6.78
N ASN A 203 -15.60 -2.29 7.72
CA ASN A 203 -15.36 -0.87 7.56
C ASN A 203 -14.11 -0.42 8.35
N LEU A 204 -13.72 0.84 8.16
CA LEU A 204 -12.50 1.39 8.77
C LEU A 204 -12.58 1.39 10.30
N ASN A 205 -13.73 1.72 10.89
CA ASN A 205 -13.86 1.78 12.35
C ASN A 205 -13.64 0.41 13.00
N GLN A 206 -14.20 -0.65 12.41
CA GLN A 206 -13.99 -2.03 12.88
C GLN A 206 -12.52 -2.45 12.72
N LEU A 207 -11.91 -2.17 11.56
CA LEU A 207 -10.49 -2.44 11.33
C LEU A 207 -9.61 -1.75 12.38
N ILE A 208 -9.80 -0.46 12.62
CA ILE A 208 -9.02 0.32 13.59
C ILE A 208 -9.19 -0.24 15.01
N HIS A 209 -10.43 -0.56 15.39
CA HIS A 209 -10.73 -1.17 16.68
C HIS A 209 -10.05 -2.54 16.86
N SER A 210 -10.10 -3.39 15.83
CA SER A 210 -9.44 -4.70 15.82
C SER A 210 -7.92 -4.56 15.94
N LEU A 211 -7.30 -3.62 15.22
CA LEU A 211 -5.85 -3.37 15.32
C LEU A 211 -5.44 -2.92 16.73
N ASP A 212 -6.16 -1.98 17.33
CA ASP A 212 -5.88 -1.52 18.70
C ASP A 212 -6.13 -2.62 19.75
N THR A 213 -7.15 -3.46 19.54
CA THR A 213 -7.47 -4.61 20.41
C THR A 213 -6.39 -5.69 20.34
N LEU A 214 -5.92 -6.04 19.14
CA LEU A 214 -4.79 -6.96 18.96
C LEU A 214 -3.50 -6.43 19.58
N LEU A 215 -3.37 -5.10 19.67
CA LEU A 215 -2.25 -4.48 20.33
C LEU A 215 -2.35 -4.44 21.84
N ASP A 216 -3.57 -4.51 22.41
CA ASP A 216 -3.86 -4.12 23.78
C ASP A 216 -3.37 -2.68 24.06
N LEU A 217 -3.48 -1.81 23.06
CA LEU A 217 -3.02 -0.43 23.11
C LEU A 217 -3.73 0.42 22.04
N ALA A 218 -4.23 1.59 22.42
CA ALA A 218 -4.83 2.54 21.49
C ALA A 218 -3.75 3.32 20.70
N VAL A 219 -3.40 2.84 19.51
CA VAL A 219 -2.44 3.49 18.60
C VAL A 219 -3.18 4.07 17.40
N PHE A 220 -3.95 3.25 16.70
CA PHE A 220 -4.58 3.58 15.43
C PHE A 220 -5.79 4.51 15.60
N GLY A 221 -6.62 4.32 16.63
CA GLY A 221 -7.76 5.18 16.92
C GLY A 221 -7.34 6.66 17.14
N PRO A 222 -6.45 6.94 18.10
CA PRO A 222 -5.93 8.29 18.32
C PRO A 222 -5.21 8.87 17.11
N LEU A 223 -4.45 8.05 16.38
CA LEU A 223 -3.76 8.47 15.16
C LEU A 223 -4.74 8.86 14.05
N LEU A 224 -5.83 8.10 13.88
CA LEU A 224 -6.88 8.40 12.91
C LEU A 224 -7.54 9.75 13.22
N VAL A 225 -7.89 9.98 14.49
CA VAL A 225 -8.45 11.26 14.95
C VAL A 225 -7.48 12.41 14.66
N LYS A 226 -6.18 12.23 14.96
CA LYS A 226 -5.14 13.21 14.65
C LYS A 226 -5.14 13.58 13.16
N TYR A 227 -5.17 12.59 12.27
CA TYR A 227 -5.12 12.81 10.82
C TYR A 227 -6.43 13.38 10.23
N GLN A 228 -7.57 13.09 10.86
CA GLN A 228 -8.88 13.62 10.48
C GLN A 228 -9.10 15.07 10.93
N GLN A 229 -8.39 15.54 11.97
CA GLN A 229 -8.62 16.86 12.56
C GLN A 229 -7.51 17.87 12.28
N GLN A 230 -6.25 17.42 12.18
CA GLN A 230 -5.13 18.35 12.06
C GLN A 230 -4.86 18.77 10.61
N PRO A 231 -4.59 20.08 10.37
CA PRO A 231 -4.18 20.58 9.07
C PRO A 231 -2.99 19.82 8.47
N SER A 232 -3.03 19.57 7.16
CA SER A 232 -1.95 18.92 6.40
C SER A 232 -0.59 19.56 6.67
N GLN A 233 -0.50 20.90 6.58
CA GLN A 233 0.75 21.61 6.83
C GLN A 233 1.29 21.42 8.26
N LYS A 234 0.40 21.28 9.26
CA LYS A 234 0.79 21.09 10.65
C LYS A 234 1.27 19.66 10.88
N LEU A 235 0.53 18.68 10.36
CA LEU A 235 0.91 17.27 10.41
C LEU A 235 2.28 17.04 9.77
N TRP A 236 2.51 17.59 8.58
CA TRP A 236 3.78 17.44 7.89
C TRP A 236 4.96 17.98 8.70
N ARG A 237 4.86 19.20 9.26
CA ARG A 237 5.94 19.79 10.08
C ARG A 237 6.26 19.01 11.36
N GLN A 238 5.31 18.24 11.87
CA GLN A 238 5.47 17.41 13.07
C GLN A 238 5.88 15.97 12.74
N HIS A 239 5.76 15.56 11.48
CA HIS A 239 5.97 14.18 11.07
C HIS A 239 7.47 13.84 11.08
N PRO A 240 7.89 12.66 11.56
CA PRO A 240 9.31 12.29 11.64
C PRO A 240 10.06 12.35 10.30
N ALA A 241 9.38 12.08 9.18
CA ALA A 241 9.94 12.21 7.84
C ALA A 241 10.38 13.65 7.47
N TYR A 242 9.76 14.68 8.07
CA TYR A 242 10.16 16.08 7.87
C TYR A 242 11.57 16.35 8.41
N PHE A 243 11.85 15.90 9.62
CA PHE A 243 13.14 16.16 10.27
C PHE A 243 14.30 15.43 9.57
N ALA A 244 14.07 14.20 9.10
CA ALA A 244 15.05 13.47 8.30
C ALA A 244 15.45 14.21 7.00
N SER A 245 14.58 15.07 6.46
CA SER A 245 14.89 15.91 5.30
C SER A 245 15.65 17.19 5.65
N SER A 246 15.36 17.81 6.80
CA SER A 246 15.99 19.08 7.22
C SER A 246 17.48 18.96 7.57
N VAL A 247 17.92 17.78 8.01
CA VAL A 247 19.35 17.51 8.32
C VAL A 247 20.20 17.45 7.05
N ASN A 248 19.63 17.05 5.91
CA ASN A 248 20.36 16.96 4.64
C ASN A 248 20.45 18.29 3.87
N THR A 249 19.71 19.32 4.28
CA THR A 249 19.74 20.67 3.66
C THR A 249 20.61 21.67 4.42
N ALA A 250 21.19 21.26 5.55
CA ALA A 250 22.12 22.05 6.34
C ALA A 250 23.55 21.51 6.15
N ASN A 251 24.08 21.64 4.94
CA ASN A 251 25.52 21.55 4.61
C ASN A 251 25.77 22.30 3.30
#